data_AF-A0A2E9LMF3-F1
#
_entry.id   AF-A0A2E9LMF3-F1
#
_cell.length_a   1.000
_cell.length_b   1.000
_cell.length_c   1.000
_cell.angle_alpha   90.00
_cell.angle_beta   90.00
_cell.angle_gamma   90.00
#
_symmetry.space_group_name_H-M   'P 1'
#
loop_
_entity.id
_entity.type
_entity.pdbx_description
1 polymer ?
#
loop_
_entity_poly.entity_id
_entity_poly.type
_entity_poly.pdbx_seq_one_letter_code
_entity_poly.pdbx_strand_id
1 'polypeptide(L)' 'EEIKKAFEGYIAYYGTYEVDEANSQVTHHVENGLFPNWIGDIQTRNYEFEGENLRLNTQPIKGAKADLTVTLLWERA' A
#
# COMPACT_ATOMS: atom_id res chain seq x y z
N GLU A 1 10.13 -7.53 23.31
CA GLU A 1 10.52 -8.31 22.12
C GLU A 1 9.35 -8.54 21.17
N GLU A 2 8.16 -8.91 21.68
CA GLU A 2 6.95 -9.11 20.86
C GLU A 2 6.49 -7.87 20.09
N ILE A 3 6.51 -6.68 20.73
CA ILE A 3 6.14 -5.41 20.07
C ILE A 3 7.01 -5.14 18.83
N LYS A 4 8.30 -5.44 18.90
CA LYS A 4 9.24 -5.22 17.79
C LYS A 4 8.95 -6.17 16.62
N LYS A 5 8.73 -7.46 16.88
CA LYS A 5 8.40 -8.44 15.84
C LYS A 5 7.07 -8.13 15.15
N ALA A 6 6.06 -7.70 15.91
CA ALA A 6 4.78 -7.28 15.35
C ALA A 6 4.96 -6.04 14.45
N PHE A 7 5.79 -5.09 14.87
CA PHE A 7 6.07 -3.87 14.10
C PHE A 7 6.87 -4.13 12.81
N GLU A 8 7.75 -5.13 12.82
CA GLU A 8 8.57 -5.50 11.66
C GLU A 8 7.84 -6.44 10.69
N GLY A 9 6.86 -7.22 11.17
CA GLY A 9 6.18 -8.26 10.39
C GLY A 9 4.82 -7.87 9.83
N TYR A 10 4.26 -6.73 10.23
CA TYR A 10 2.91 -6.31 9.85
C TYR A 10 2.88 -4.82 9.53
N ILE A 11 2.05 -4.44 8.57
CA ILE A 11 1.74 -3.05 8.25
C ILE A 11 0.23 -2.88 8.30
N ALA A 12 -0.21 -1.84 9.01
CA ALA A 12 -1.60 -1.40 9.02
C ALA A 12 -1.66 0.11 8.86
N TYR A 13 -2.66 0.57 8.13
CA TYR A 13 -3.05 1.97 8.06
C TYR A 13 -4.52 2.04 7.66
N TYR A 14 -5.14 3.18 7.93
CA TYR A 14 -6.50 3.47 7.47
C TYR A 14 -6.65 4.96 7.14
N GLY A 15 -7.73 5.26 6.44
CA GLY A 15 -8.15 6.60 6.06
C GLY A 15 -9.05 6.54 4.84
N THR A 16 -9.26 7.68 4.20
CA THR A 16 -10.03 7.77 2.95
C THR A 16 -9.17 7.35 1.75
N TYR A 17 -9.83 7.06 0.63
CA TYR A 17 -9.14 6.80 -0.62
C TYR A 17 -9.93 7.37 -1.79
N GLU A 18 -9.20 7.63 -2.87
CA GLU A 18 -9.72 8.07 -4.16
C GLU A 18 -9.26 7.08 -5.24
N VAL A 19 -10.09 6.87 -6.27
CA VAL A 19 -9.78 5.98 -7.39
C VAL A 19 -9.75 6.79 -8.67
N ASP A 20 -8.62 6.74 -9.36
CA ASP A 20 -8.44 7.26 -10.71
C ASP A 20 -8.45 6.09 -11.69
N GLU A 21 -9.63 5.81 -12.25
CA GLU A 21 -9.81 4.72 -13.19
C GLU A 21 -9.09 4.94 -14.53
N ALA A 22 -8.90 6.21 -14.94
CA ALA A 22 -8.25 6.53 -16.20
C ALA A 22 -6.76 6.17 -16.18
N ASN A 23 -6.13 6.27 -15.00
CA ASN A 23 -4.73 5.95 -14.78
C ASN A 23 -4.50 4.65 -14.01
N SER A 24 -5.56 3.87 -13.74
CA SER A 24 -5.52 2.64 -12.93
C SER A 24 -4.80 2.82 -11.58
N GLN A 25 -5.14 3.90 -10.87
CA GLN A 25 -4.51 4.25 -9.60
C GLN A 25 -5.53 4.38 -8.48
N VAL A 26 -5.10 3.98 -7.27
CA VAL A 26 -5.79 4.27 -6.02
C VAL A 26 -4.87 5.08 -5.13
N THR A 27 -5.38 6.17 -4.57
CA THR A 27 -4.65 7.07 -3.70
C THR A 27 -5.27 7.02 -2.32
N HIS A 28 -4.51 6.57 -1.33
CA HIS A 28 -4.94 6.53 0.07
C HIS A 28 -4.43 7.78 0.79
N HIS A 29 -5.33 8.44 1.53
CA HIS A 29 -4.99 9.51 2.47
C HIS A 29 -4.87 8.89 3.85
N VAL A 30 -3.64 8.70 4.32
CA VAL A 30 -3.39 7.97 5.56
C VAL A 30 -3.74 8.85 6.77
N GLU A 31 -4.83 8.52 7.45
CA GLU A 31 -5.25 9.22 8.68
C GLU A 31 -4.48 8.72 9.89
N ASN A 32 -4.22 7.42 9.95
CA ASN A 32 -3.39 6.81 11.00
C ASN A 32 -2.84 5.46 10.53
N GLY A 33 -1.84 4.94 11.25
CA GLY A 33 -1.26 3.65 10.93
C GLY A 33 -0.19 3.22 11.90
N LEU A 34 0.22 1.96 11.76
CA LEU A 34 1.27 1.36 12.56
C LEU A 34 2.62 2.03 12.32
N PHE A 35 2.87 2.53 11.10
CA PHE A 35 4.11 3.20 10.73
C PHE A 35 3.94 4.72 10.79
N PRO A 36 4.47 5.41 11.83
CA PRO A 36 4.18 6.83 12.08
C PRO A 36 4.57 7.74 10.93
N ASN A 37 5.61 7.38 10.17
CA ASN A 37 6.08 8.17 9.03
C ASN A 37 5.06 8.26 7.89
N TRP A 38 4.02 7.42 7.88
CA TRP A 38 2.94 7.47 6.89
C TRP A 38 1.74 8.29 7.35
N ILE A 39 1.66 8.66 8.63
CA ILE A 39 0.50 9.41 9.14
C ILE A 39 0.48 10.80 8.50
N GLY A 40 -0.62 11.12 7.82
CA GLY A 40 -0.78 12.36 7.04
C GLY A 40 -0.14 12.30 5.64
N ASP A 41 0.47 11.19 5.26
CA ASP A 41 1.07 10.98 3.93
C ASP A 41 0.06 10.45 2.92
N ILE A 42 0.41 10.56 1.63
CA ILE A 42 -0.38 10.08 0.50
C ILE A 42 0.27 8.83 -0.08
N GLN A 43 -0.48 7.74 -0.10
CA GLN A 43 -0.01 6.45 -0.62
C GLN A 43 -0.74 6.09 -1.92
N THR A 44 -0.11 6.41 -3.05
CA THR A 44 -0.60 6.05 -4.38
C THR A 44 -0.13 4.65 -4.78
N ARG A 45 -1.05 3.83 -5.26
CA ARG A 45 -0.80 2.47 -5.74
C ARG A 45 -1.44 2.28 -7.11
N ASN A 46 -0.73 1.58 -7.99
CA ASN A 46 -1.30 1.10 -9.25
C ASN A 46 -2.14 -0.13 -8.95
N TYR A 47 -3.33 -0.23 -9.54
CA TYR A 47 -4.17 -1.40 -9.41
C TYR A 47 -4.37 -2.12 -10.74
N GLU A 48 -4.56 -3.43 -10.66
CA GLU A 48 -4.90 -4.28 -11.79
C GLU A 48 -5.86 -5.38 -11.32
N PHE A 49 -6.83 -5.73 -12.17
CA PHE A 49 -7.73 -6.84 -11.94
C PHE A 49 -7.32 -8.03 -12.83
N GLU A 50 -7.01 -9.16 -12.20
CA GLU A 50 -6.68 -10.42 -12.85
C GLU A 50 -7.76 -11.46 -12.48
N GLY A 51 -8.84 -11.50 -13.26
CA GLY A 51 -10.02 -12.32 -12.93
C GLY A 51 -10.71 -11.82 -11.65
N GLU A 52 -10.77 -12.68 -10.63
CA GLU A 52 -11.34 -12.35 -9.30
C GLU A 52 -10.33 -11.67 -8.36
N ASN A 53 -9.06 -11.53 -8.79
CA ASN A 53 -8.01 -10.96 -7.97
C ASN A 53 -7.80 -9.48 -8.26
N LEU A 54 -7.64 -8.69 -7.21
CA LEU A 54 -7.17 -7.31 -7.24
C LEU A 54 -5.71 -7.26 -6.79
N ARG A 55 -4.84 -6.82 -7.70
CA ARG A 55 -3.43 -6.56 -7.43
C ARG A 55 -3.22 -5.07 -7.18
N LEU A 56 -2.61 -4.70 -6.07
CA LEU A 56 -2.16 -3.33 -5.78
C LEU A 56 -0.63 -3.30 -5.68
N ASN A 57 0.02 -2.43 -6.45
CA ASN A 57 1.46 -2.25 -6.44
C ASN A 57 1.82 -0.85 -5.93
N THR A 58 2.83 -0.75 -5.07
CA THR A 58 3.46 0.56 -4.79
C THR A 58 4.00 1.16 -6.08
N GLN A 59 4.07 2.48 -6.18
CA GLN A 59 5.01 3.08 -7.14
C GLN A 59 6.43 2.60 -6.81
N PRO A 60 7.34 2.48 -7.80
CA PRO A 60 8.69 2.00 -7.57
C PRO A 60 9.39 2.81 -6.48
N ILE A 61 9.68 2.15 -5.35
CA ILE A 61 10.43 2.75 -4.25
C ILE A 61 11.90 2.67 -4.65
N LYS A 62 12.50 3.82 -4.94
CA LYS A 62 13.92 3.87 -5.32
C LYS A 62 14.80 3.43 -4.16
N GLY A 63 15.35 2.22 -4.27
CA GLY A 63 16.30 1.69 -3.30
C GLY A 63 17.74 1.99 -3.70
N ALA A 64 18.66 1.94 -2.75
CA ALA A 64 20.08 2.23 -2.99
C ALA A 64 20.78 1.22 -3.92
N LYS A 65 20.21 0.01 -4.10
CA LYS A 65 20.77 -1.07 -4.94
C LYS A 65 19.85 -1.51 -6.07
N ALA A 66 18.55 -1.42 -5.86
CA ALA A 66 17.51 -1.75 -6.84
C ALA A 66 16.21 -1.06 -6.42
N ASP A 67 15.34 -0.82 -7.40
CA ASP A 67 13.98 -0.38 -7.13
C ASP A 67 13.18 -1.52 -6.49
N LEU A 68 12.35 -1.16 -5.52
CA LEU A 68 11.48 -2.09 -4.81
C LEU A 68 10.02 -1.76 -5.12
N THR A 69 9.27 -2.79 -5.51
CA THR A 69 7.81 -2.72 -5.62
C THR A 69 7.21 -3.71 -4.64
N VAL A 70 6.30 -3.26 -3.79
CA VAL A 70 5.53 -4.11 -2.89
C VAL A 70 4.16 -4.38 -3.52
N THR A 71 3.75 -5.64 -3.56
CA THR A 71 2.47 -6.08 -4.13
C THR A 71 1.55 -6.59 -3.02
N LEU A 72 0.32 -6.09 -3.01
CA LEU A 72 -0.80 -6.67 -2.26
C LEU A 72 -1.72 -7.38 -3.25
N LEU A 73 -2.10 -8.61 -2.93
CA LEU A 73 -3.02 -9.41 -3.74
C LEU A 73 -4.26 -9.72 -2.90
N TRP A 74 -5.42 -9.33 -3.42
CA TRP A 74 -6.71 -9.47 -2.78
C TRP A 74 -7.62 -10.33 -3.66
N GLU A 75 -8.44 -11.16 -3.04
CA GLU A 75 -9.54 -11.87 -3.69
C GLU A 75 -10.85 -11.34 -3.10
N ARG A 76 -11.89 -11.21 -3.94
CA ARG A 76 -13.21 -10.82 -3.45
C ARG A 76 -13.77 -11.93 -2.56
N ALA A 77 -14.24 -11.56 -1.37
CA ALA A 77 -14.91 -12.47 -0.43
C ALA A 77 -16.35 -12.82 -0.85
#